data_AF-A0A350XW29-F1
#
_entry.id   AF-A0A350XW29-F1
#
_cell.length_a   1.000
_cell.length_b   1.000
_cell.length_c   1.000
_cell.angle_alpha   90.00
_cell.angle_beta   90.00
_cell.angle_gamma   90.00
#
_symmetry.space_group_name_H-M   'P 1'
#
loop_
_entity.id
_entity.type
_entity.pdbx_description
1 polymer ?
#
loop_
_entity_poly.entity_id
_entity_poly.type
_entity_poly.pdbx_seq_one_letter_code
_entity_poly.pdbx_strand_id
1 'polypeptide(L)'
;MSAITKGPTMHPTYGQGIFIDLTAPGVDLPLAYGDGYVLGKGTSFCPPLTVSACAMLLSLHPEYTPREIFDIIKATTLPYDESLGITGLNYLYGTGILDAVEAMGIKRPIVKADLKPGKYTGEIEVSLSSDNNEKIYYTFSQSFPDKESRKVFTQPIKMYDDQFLLNAISYNDDGIPSRMLSCLYRSSVLESGENFEIDEDGIITAYNGNHHDIIIPSEI
;
A
#
# COMPACT_ATOMS: atom_id res chain seq x y z
N MET A 1 4.56 -3.91 -20.08
CA MET A 1 3.78 -3.80 -18.83
C MET A 1 4.00 -5.04 -17.98
N SER A 2 4.06 -4.86 -16.67
CA SER A 2 4.11 -5.94 -15.67
C SER A 2 2.77 -6.03 -14.92
N ALA A 3 2.56 -7.15 -14.21
CA ALA A 3 1.33 -7.42 -13.48
C ALA A 3 1.55 -7.42 -11.95
N ILE A 4 0.55 -6.95 -11.20
CA ILE A 4 0.51 -6.99 -9.74
C ILE A 4 -0.78 -7.61 -9.21
N THR A 5 -0.78 -8.03 -7.95
CA THR A 5 -1.92 -8.64 -7.25
C THR A 5 -2.80 -7.64 -6.50
N LYS A 6 -3.77 -8.12 -5.69
CA LYS A 6 -4.55 -7.31 -4.74
C LYS A 6 -3.63 -6.80 -3.62
N GLY A 7 -2.96 -5.67 -3.88
CA GLY A 7 -1.92 -5.07 -3.04
C GLY A 7 -0.68 -4.72 -3.87
N PRO A 8 0.31 -3.99 -3.34
CA PRO A 8 1.48 -3.57 -4.09
C PRO A 8 2.44 -4.73 -4.44
N THR A 9 2.11 -5.99 -4.17
CA THR A 9 3.03 -7.11 -4.34
C THR A 9 3.04 -7.66 -5.77
N MET A 10 4.24 -7.75 -6.37
CA MET A 10 4.45 -8.44 -7.64
C MET A 10 4.37 -9.95 -7.49
N HIS A 11 3.87 -10.62 -8.54
CA HIS A 11 4.11 -12.04 -8.69
C HIS A 11 5.46 -12.28 -9.39
N PRO A 12 6.30 -13.21 -8.92
CA PRO A 12 7.69 -13.39 -9.40
C PRO A 12 7.84 -13.89 -10.86
N THR A 13 6.75 -14.11 -11.60
CA THR A 13 6.76 -14.70 -12.95
C THR A 13 6.50 -13.70 -14.08
N TYR A 14 6.48 -12.39 -13.80
CA TYR A 14 6.18 -11.37 -14.80
C TYR A 14 7.44 -10.79 -15.45
N GLY A 15 7.32 -10.41 -16.73
CA GLY A 15 8.42 -9.89 -17.53
C GLY A 15 9.11 -8.72 -16.84
N GLN A 16 10.42 -8.85 -16.66
CA GLN A 16 11.30 -7.87 -16.04
C GLN A 16 12.18 -7.25 -17.13
N GLY A 17 12.36 -5.93 -17.14
CA GLY A 17 13.25 -5.28 -18.10
C GLY A 17 13.04 -3.79 -18.29
N ILE A 18 14.03 -3.12 -18.87
CA ILE A 18 14.06 -1.66 -19.09
C ILE A 18 12.96 -1.11 -20.03
N PHE A 19 12.14 -1.98 -20.63
CA PHE A 19 11.08 -1.64 -21.59
C PHE A 19 9.69 -1.56 -20.95
N ILE A 20 9.58 -1.60 -19.61
CA ILE A 20 8.30 -1.48 -18.90
C ILE A 20 7.94 0.00 -18.76
N ASP A 21 6.87 0.44 -19.42
CA ASP A 21 6.34 1.81 -19.26
C ASP A 21 5.58 2.03 -17.96
N LEU A 22 4.74 1.06 -17.59
CA LEU A 22 3.91 1.05 -16.38
C LEU A 22 3.43 -0.37 -16.05
N THR A 23 2.76 -0.48 -14.91
CA THR A 23 2.20 -1.72 -14.33
C THR A 23 0.68 -1.60 -14.22
N ALA A 24 -0.05 -2.70 -14.37
CA ALA A 24 -1.48 -2.73 -14.06
C ALA A 24 -1.84 -4.04 -13.31
N PRO A 25 -3.00 -4.12 -12.66
CA PRO A 25 -3.48 -5.36 -12.06
C PRO A 25 -3.51 -6.50 -13.10
N GLY A 26 -3.06 -7.69 -12.71
CA GLY A 26 -2.99 -8.84 -13.63
C GLY A 26 -3.07 -10.20 -12.94
N VAL A 27 -3.37 -10.22 -11.63
CA VAL A 27 -3.53 -11.43 -10.81
C VAL A 27 -4.90 -11.37 -10.15
N ASP A 28 -5.54 -12.53 -9.99
CA ASP A 28 -6.86 -12.67 -9.38
C ASP A 28 -7.92 -11.77 -10.01
N LEU A 29 -7.80 -11.55 -11.33
CA LEU A 29 -8.78 -10.80 -12.10
C LEU A 29 -9.98 -11.70 -12.43
N PRO A 30 -11.22 -11.32 -12.08
CA PRO A 30 -12.40 -12.05 -12.51
C PRO A 30 -12.59 -11.85 -14.03
N LEU A 31 -12.40 -12.91 -14.80
CA LEU A 31 -12.55 -12.91 -16.26
C LEU A 31 -13.77 -13.71 -16.65
N ALA A 32 -14.59 -13.15 -17.54
CA ALA A 32 -15.70 -13.89 -18.13
C ALA A 32 -15.16 -15.07 -18.94
N TYR A 33 -15.67 -16.27 -18.68
CA TYR A 33 -15.30 -17.49 -19.37
C TYR A 33 -16.51 -18.42 -19.43
N GLY A 34 -16.98 -18.72 -20.64
CA GLY A 34 -18.23 -19.44 -20.84
C GLY A 34 -19.44 -18.65 -20.30
N ASP A 35 -20.23 -19.28 -19.45
CA ASP A 35 -21.39 -18.72 -18.75
C ASP A 35 -21.05 -18.20 -17.34
N GLY A 36 -19.77 -18.17 -16.96
CA GLY A 36 -19.33 -17.78 -15.62
C GLY A 36 -18.07 -16.91 -15.63
N TYR A 37 -17.40 -16.91 -14.47
CA TYR A 37 -16.15 -16.18 -14.25
C TYR A 37 -15.07 -17.11 -13.74
N VAL A 38 -13.84 -16.88 -14.19
CA VAL A 38 -12.63 -17.55 -13.67
C VAL A 38 -11.62 -16.49 -13.22
N LEU A 39 -10.80 -16.82 -12.23
CA LEU A 39 -9.70 -15.95 -11.83
C LEU A 39 -8.54 -16.11 -12.81
N GLY A 40 -8.27 -15.05 -13.56
CA GLY A 40 -7.16 -14.95 -14.48
C GLY A 40 -5.89 -14.43 -13.82
N LYS A 41 -4.76 -14.90 -14.32
CA LYS A 41 -3.43 -14.48 -13.89
C LYS A 41 -2.48 -14.40 -15.08
N GLY A 42 -1.85 -13.25 -15.28
CA GLY A 42 -0.95 -13.02 -16.40
C GLY A 42 -0.74 -11.56 -16.73
N THR A 43 0.45 -11.21 -17.25
CA THR A 43 0.70 -9.87 -17.81
C THR A 43 -0.18 -9.56 -19.00
N SER A 44 -0.69 -10.57 -19.72
CA SER A 44 -1.61 -10.40 -20.86
C SER A 44 -2.93 -9.72 -20.49
N PHE A 45 -3.28 -9.68 -19.20
CA PHE A 45 -4.48 -9.00 -18.71
C PHE A 45 -4.27 -7.53 -18.33
N CYS A 46 -3.01 -7.08 -18.26
CA CYS A 46 -2.68 -5.67 -18.02
C CYS A 46 -2.99 -4.75 -19.22
N PRO A 47 -2.66 -5.11 -20.48
CA PRO A 47 -2.96 -4.28 -21.64
C PRO A 47 -4.43 -3.89 -21.81
N PRO A 48 -5.41 -4.80 -21.68
CA PRO A 48 -6.82 -4.43 -21.75
C PRO A 48 -7.23 -3.35 -20.73
N LEU A 49 -6.70 -3.38 -19.50
CA LEU A 49 -6.98 -2.37 -18.48
C LEU A 49 -6.41 -1.00 -18.86
N THR A 50 -5.16 -0.96 -19.32
CA THR A 50 -4.52 0.28 -19.77
C THR A 50 -5.21 0.85 -21.01
N VAL A 51 -5.57 -0.01 -21.97
CA VAL A 51 -6.34 0.40 -23.17
C VAL A 51 -7.69 0.97 -22.76
N SER A 52 -8.36 0.40 -21.77
CA SER A 52 -9.62 0.95 -21.25
C SER A 52 -9.45 2.35 -20.69
N ALA A 53 -8.38 2.62 -19.93
CA ALA A 53 -8.10 3.96 -19.40
C ALA A 53 -7.80 4.96 -20.54
N CYS A 54 -7.00 4.56 -21.54
CA CYS A 54 -6.75 5.38 -22.72
C CYS A 54 -8.03 5.68 -23.52
N ALA A 55 -8.90 4.69 -23.69
CA ALA A 55 -10.17 4.85 -24.39
C ALA A 55 -11.13 5.78 -23.63
N MET A 56 -11.16 5.71 -22.30
CA MET A 56 -11.92 6.65 -21.46
C MET A 56 -11.41 8.08 -21.61
N LEU A 57 -10.08 8.28 -21.56
CA LEU A 57 -9.48 9.59 -21.80
C LEU A 57 -9.86 10.14 -23.18
N LEU A 58 -9.75 9.33 -24.24
CA LEU A 58 -10.12 9.75 -25.58
C LEU A 58 -11.63 10.02 -25.72
N SER A 59 -12.47 9.28 -24.98
CA SER A 59 -13.92 9.51 -24.99
C SER A 59 -14.30 10.82 -24.28
N LEU A 60 -13.57 11.21 -23.23
CA LEU A 60 -13.78 12.47 -22.52
C LEU A 60 -13.13 13.65 -23.23
N HIS A 61 -12.01 13.40 -23.91
CA HIS A 61 -11.18 14.38 -24.61
C HIS A 61 -10.80 13.89 -26.01
N PRO A 62 -11.74 13.93 -26.98
CA PRO A 62 -11.48 13.50 -28.35
C PRO A 62 -10.37 14.28 -29.06
N GLU A 63 -10.02 15.45 -28.53
CA GLU A 63 -8.94 16.32 -29.00
C GLU A 63 -7.54 15.81 -28.63
N TYR A 64 -7.41 14.95 -27.62
CA TYR A 64 -6.10 14.46 -27.20
C TYR A 64 -5.47 13.56 -28.25
N THR A 65 -4.21 13.83 -28.54
CA THR A 65 -3.38 12.96 -29.36
C THR A 65 -3.00 11.69 -28.59
N PRO A 66 -2.67 10.59 -29.30
CA PRO A 66 -2.16 9.39 -28.64
C PRO A 66 -0.95 9.63 -27.73
N ARG A 67 -0.12 10.64 -28.05
CA ARG A 67 1.05 10.99 -27.25
C ARG A 67 0.66 11.69 -25.95
N GLU A 68 -0.27 12.63 -26.00
CA GLU A 68 -0.77 13.30 -24.80
C GLU A 68 -1.44 12.30 -23.85
N ILE A 69 -2.25 11.38 -24.38
CA ILE A 69 -2.85 10.30 -23.57
C ILE A 69 -1.76 9.45 -22.90
N PHE A 70 -0.71 9.09 -23.64
CA PHE A 70 0.41 8.32 -23.10
C PHE A 70 1.14 9.06 -21.98
N ASP A 71 1.41 10.35 -22.17
CA ASP A 71 2.09 11.19 -21.19
C ASP A 71 1.24 11.39 -19.93
N ILE A 72 -0.08 11.61 -20.07
CA ILE A 72 -1.03 11.68 -18.95
C ILE A 72 -1.01 10.38 -18.15
N ILE A 73 -1.21 9.22 -18.81
CA ILE A 73 -1.25 7.92 -18.14
C ILE A 73 0.03 7.65 -17.34
N LYS A 74 1.20 7.98 -17.90
CA LYS A 74 2.49 7.80 -17.21
C LYS A 74 2.65 8.74 -16.03
N ALA A 75 2.26 10.00 -16.19
CA ALA A 75 2.37 11.02 -15.14
C ALA A 75 1.44 10.75 -13.94
N THR A 76 0.31 10.09 -14.16
CA THR A 76 -0.71 9.88 -13.12
C THR A 76 -0.63 8.51 -12.44
N THR A 77 0.30 7.65 -12.82
CA THR A 77 0.50 6.36 -12.14
C THR A 77 0.71 6.55 -10.64
N LEU A 78 0.28 5.57 -9.84
CA LEU A 78 0.68 5.47 -8.44
C LEU A 78 2.16 5.04 -8.43
N PRO A 79 3.09 5.93 -8.03
CA PRO A 79 4.50 5.61 -8.05
C PRO A 79 4.81 4.49 -7.05
N TYR A 80 5.84 3.72 -7.36
CA TYR A 80 6.43 2.80 -6.42
C TYR A 80 7.48 3.57 -5.61
N ASP A 81 7.11 4.10 -4.45
CA ASP A 81 8.01 4.86 -3.59
C ASP A 81 8.37 4.14 -2.28
N GLU A 82 9.28 4.75 -1.52
CA GLU A 82 9.86 4.24 -0.27
C GLU A 82 8.81 3.81 0.77
N SER A 83 7.58 4.34 0.73
CA SER A 83 6.51 3.97 1.66
C SER A 83 6.03 2.52 1.49
N LEU A 84 6.35 1.89 0.36
CA LEU A 84 6.09 0.47 0.07
C LEU A 84 7.31 -0.42 0.34
N GLY A 85 8.45 0.15 0.75
CA GLY A 85 9.66 -0.57 1.17
C GLY A 85 10.51 -1.15 0.03
N ILE A 86 10.35 -0.66 -1.20
CA ILE A 86 10.87 -1.33 -2.40
C ILE A 86 11.56 -0.33 -3.36
N THR A 87 12.64 0.26 -2.86
CA THR A 87 13.47 1.22 -3.58
C THR A 87 14.21 0.56 -4.75
N GLY A 88 14.30 1.26 -5.90
CA GLY A 88 15.22 0.90 -7.00
C GLY A 88 14.68 -0.06 -8.07
N LEU A 89 13.38 -0.35 -8.09
CA LEU A 89 12.77 -1.33 -9.00
C LEU A 89 12.06 -0.74 -10.23
N ASN A 90 12.51 0.42 -10.73
CA ASN A 90 11.91 1.06 -11.92
C ASN A 90 11.89 0.13 -13.16
N TYR A 91 12.84 -0.80 -13.26
CA TYR A 91 12.89 -1.81 -14.33
C TYR A 91 11.81 -2.91 -14.20
N LEU A 92 11.09 -2.96 -13.07
CA LEU A 92 9.96 -3.86 -12.84
C LEU A 92 8.62 -3.14 -12.98
N TYR A 93 8.54 -1.87 -12.54
CA TYR A 93 7.28 -1.15 -12.42
C TYR A 93 7.06 -0.04 -13.47
N GLY A 94 8.11 0.34 -14.20
CA GLY A 94 8.09 1.50 -15.06
C GLY A 94 7.88 2.78 -14.25
N THR A 95 6.86 3.56 -14.64
CA THR A 95 6.45 4.78 -13.92
C THR A 95 5.62 4.51 -12.66
N GLY A 96 4.98 3.35 -12.57
CA GLY A 96 4.13 2.98 -11.43
C GLY A 96 2.93 2.12 -11.84
N ILE A 97 1.94 2.04 -10.94
CA ILE A 97 0.70 1.29 -11.14
C ILE A 97 -0.34 2.21 -11.80
N LEU A 98 -1.05 1.72 -12.81
CA LEU A 98 -2.14 2.43 -13.48
C LEU A 98 -3.18 2.94 -12.46
N ASP A 99 -3.38 4.25 -12.42
CA ASP A 99 -4.40 4.92 -11.60
C ASP A 99 -5.34 5.70 -12.53
N ALA A 100 -6.37 5.00 -13.01
CA ALA A 100 -7.31 5.56 -13.99
C ALA A 100 -8.09 6.77 -13.43
N VAL A 101 -8.41 6.75 -12.13
CA VAL A 101 -9.11 7.87 -11.46
C VAL A 101 -8.26 9.14 -11.53
N GLU A 102 -6.94 9.01 -11.38
CA GLU A 102 -6.01 10.15 -11.41
C GLU A 102 -5.82 10.62 -12.85
N ALA A 103 -5.68 9.67 -13.78
CA ALA A 103 -5.58 9.95 -15.20
C ALA A 103 -6.75 10.80 -15.71
N MET A 104 -7.97 10.49 -15.25
CA MET A 104 -9.19 11.21 -15.60
C MET A 104 -9.35 12.56 -14.88
N GLY A 105 -8.44 12.94 -13.99
CA GLY A 105 -8.53 14.18 -13.21
C GLY A 105 -9.68 14.19 -12.20
N ILE A 106 -10.19 13.02 -11.82
CA ILE A 106 -11.28 12.91 -10.85
C ILE A 106 -10.74 13.23 -9.46
N LYS A 107 -11.28 14.26 -8.83
CA LYS A 107 -10.90 14.64 -7.47
C LYS A 107 -11.28 13.52 -6.50
N ARG A 108 -10.33 13.14 -5.64
CA ARG A 108 -10.52 12.16 -4.59
C ARG A 108 -10.07 12.72 -3.23
N PRO A 109 -10.53 12.13 -2.11
CA PRO A 109 -10.01 12.48 -0.80
C PRO A 109 -8.52 12.14 -0.64
N ILE A 110 -7.85 12.84 0.26
CA ILE A 110 -6.47 12.58 0.66
C ILE A 110 -6.42 12.20 2.14
N VAL A 111 -6.06 10.94 2.43
CA VAL A 111 -5.87 10.45 3.79
C VAL A 111 -4.42 10.68 4.25
N LYS A 112 -4.25 11.19 5.46
CA LYS A 112 -2.93 11.44 6.09
C LYS A 112 -2.91 10.91 7.52
N ALA A 113 -1.77 10.38 7.93
CA ALA A 113 -1.43 10.18 9.33
C ALA A 113 -0.67 11.40 9.87
N ASP A 114 -0.89 11.72 11.14
CA ASP A 114 -0.14 12.75 11.87
C ASP A 114 1.30 12.33 12.21
N LEU A 115 1.52 11.02 12.38
CA LEU A 115 2.80 10.43 12.71
C LEU A 115 3.44 9.76 11.50
N LYS A 116 4.74 10.03 11.27
CA LYS A 116 5.49 9.40 10.16
C LYS A 116 5.69 7.90 10.41
N PRO A 117 5.64 7.05 9.37
CA PRO A 117 6.04 5.65 9.50
C PRO A 117 7.47 5.51 10.03
N GLY A 118 7.74 4.46 10.82
CA GLY A 118 9.06 4.25 11.38
C GLY A 118 9.10 3.46 12.69
N LYS A 119 10.27 3.50 13.33
CA LYS A 119 10.53 2.84 14.61
C LYS A 119 10.37 3.84 15.75
N TYR A 120 9.72 3.39 16.81
CA TYR A 120 9.42 4.16 18.01
C TYR A 120 9.70 3.32 19.26
N THR A 121 9.99 3.99 20.36
CA THR A 121 10.13 3.36 21.69
C THR A 121 8.93 3.78 22.54
N GLY A 122 8.23 2.81 23.14
CA GLY A 122 7.02 3.06 23.93
C GLY A 122 5.73 3.14 23.10
N GLU A 123 4.58 3.26 23.79
CA GLU A 123 3.26 3.39 23.16
C GLU A 123 3.21 4.66 22.29
N ILE A 124 2.68 4.51 21.08
CA ILE A 124 2.40 5.61 20.16
C ILE A 124 0.91 5.71 19.89
N GLU A 125 0.46 6.93 19.61
CA GLU A 125 -0.90 7.20 19.13
C GLU A 125 -0.82 7.81 17.73
N VAL A 126 -1.57 7.24 16.79
CA VAL A 126 -1.64 7.71 15.40
C VAL A 126 -3.05 8.20 15.11
N SER A 127 -3.16 9.46 14.68
CA SER A 127 -4.42 10.05 14.21
C SER A 127 -4.45 10.11 12.69
N LEU A 128 -5.62 9.82 12.13
CA LEU A 128 -5.86 9.90 10.70
C LEU A 128 -6.75 11.11 10.38
N SER A 129 -6.51 11.74 9.24
CA SER A 129 -7.32 12.85 8.72
C SER A 129 -7.57 12.69 7.23
N SER A 130 -8.72 13.20 6.78
CA SER A 130 -9.11 13.30 5.37
C SER A 130 -9.29 14.79 5.06
N ASP A 131 -8.91 15.23 3.88
CA ASP A 131 -8.88 16.64 3.50
C ASP A 131 -10.25 17.33 3.51
N ASN A 132 -11.35 16.60 3.32
CA ASN A 132 -12.70 17.15 3.46
C ASN A 132 -13.51 16.47 4.59
N ASN A 133 -12.81 15.96 5.62
CA ASN A 133 -13.40 15.32 6.80
C ASN A 133 -14.30 14.10 6.50
N GLU A 134 -14.04 13.42 5.38
CA GLU A 134 -14.72 12.17 5.05
C GLU A 134 -14.41 11.08 6.06
N LYS A 135 -15.31 10.10 6.18
CA LYS A 135 -15.09 8.92 7.03
C LYS A 135 -13.90 8.12 6.54
N ILE A 136 -13.00 7.79 7.47
CA ILE A 136 -11.81 6.98 7.22
C ILE A 136 -12.03 5.57 7.78
N TYR A 137 -11.64 4.59 6.99
CA TYR A 137 -11.66 3.17 7.34
C TYR A 137 -10.25 2.64 7.31
N TYR A 138 -9.91 1.78 8.27
CA TYR A 138 -8.56 1.25 8.38
C TYR A 138 -8.51 -0.22 8.77
N THR A 139 -7.34 -0.82 8.54
CA THR A 139 -6.96 -2.17 8.97
C THR A 139 -5.47 -2.23 9.32
N PHE A 140 -5.07 -3.28 10.02
CA PHE A 140 -3.67 -3.63 10.31
C PHE A 140 -3.13 -4.79 9.44
N SER A 141 -3.97 -5.32 8.55
CA SER A 141 -3.61 -6.40 7.63
C SER A 141 -3.13 -5.84 6.30
N GLN A 142 -2.48 -6.69 5.49
CA GLN A 142 -2.15 -6.42 4.09
C GLN A 142 -3.40 -6.31 3.18
N SER A 143 -4.61 -6.51 3.70
CA SER A 143 -5.82 -6.44 2.90
C SER A 143 -6.22 -4.99 2.63
N PHE A 144 -6.77 -4.75 1.45
CA PHE A 144 -7.53 -3.53 1.20
C PHE A 144 -8.68 -3.45 2.22
N PRO A 145 -8.91 -2.32 2.91
CA PRO A 145 -10.06 -2.15 3.80
C PRO A 145 -11.35 -2.03 2.97
N ASP A 146 -11.83 -3.14 2.42
CA ASP A 146 -13.12 -3.28 1.74
C ASP A 146 -14.29 -3.34 2.74
N LYS A 147 -15.53 -3.17 2.26
CA LYS A 147 -16.73 -2.85 3.07
C LYS A 147 -17.01 -3.80 4.24
N GLU A 148 -16.45 -5.00 4.25
CA GLU A 148 -16.72 -6.05 5.24
C GLU A 148 -15.66 -6.13 6.36
N SER A 149 -14.46 -5.55 6.16
CA SER A 149 -13.31 -5.70 7.07
C SER A 149 -13.03 -4.48 7.98
N ARG A 150 -13.91 -3.48 7.99
CA ARG A 150 -13.55 -2.10 8.39
C ARG A 150 -13.68 -1.81 9.87
N LYS A 151 -12.61 -1.29 10.48
CA LYS A 151 -12.71 -0.40 11.64
C LYS A 151 -12.88 1.04 11.14
N VAL A 152 -13.88 1.74 11.66
CA VAL A 152 -14.08 3.17 11.39
C VAL A 152 -13.14 3.96 12.31
N PHE A 153 -12.32 4.83 11.74
CA PHE A 153 -11.49 5.73 12.54
C PHE A 153 -12.40 6.75 13.22
N THR A 154 -12.40 6.73 14.55
CA THR A 154 -13.22 7.62 15.40
C THR A 154 -12.39 8.31 16.48
N GLN A 155 -11.21 7.77 16.79
CA GLN A 155 -10.26 8.28 17.78
C GLN A 155 -8.85 7.80 17.42
N PRO A 156 -7.79 8.44 17.96
CA PRO A 156 -6.41 8.02 17.75
C PRO A 156 -6.19 6.53 18.02
N ILE A 157 -5.36 5.92 17.18
CA ILE A 157 -5.06 4.49 17.22
C ILE A 157 -3.80 4.29 18.08
N LYS A 158 -3.96 3.62 19.22
CA LYS A 158 -2.84 3.19 20.07
C LYS A 158 -2.13 1.99 19.46
N MET A 159 -0.81 2.03 19.44
CA MET A 159 0.06 0.95 18.97
C MET A 159 1.22 0.79 19.95
N TYR A 160 1.48 -0.44 20.36
CA TYR A 160 2.50 -0.74 21.37
C TYR A 160 2.97 -2.20 21.23
N ASP A 161 4.27 -2.42 21.46
CA ASP A 161 4.86 -3.76 21.59
C ASP A 161 4.63 -4.69 20.39
N ASP A 162 4.68 -4.13 19.18
CA ASP A 162 4.53 -4.89 17.94
C ASP A 162 4.94 -4.06 16.70
N GLN A 163 4.86 -4.70 15.54
CA GLN A 163 4.86 -4.09 14.22
C GLN A 163 3.44 -4.00 13.66
N PHE A 164 3.07 -2.81 13.20
CA PHE A 164 1.73 -2.49 12.73
C PHE A 164 1.79 -1.99 11.28
N LEU A 165 1.11 -2.69 10.37
CA LEU A 165 0.90 -2.22 9.00
C LEU A 165 -0.45 -1.51 8.92
N LEU A 166 -0.47 -0.21 9.20
CA LEU A 166 -1.68 0.60 9.13
C LEU A 166 -2.03 0.91 7.67
N ASN A 167 -3.13 0.34 7.18
CA ASN A 167 -3.71 0.68 5.88
C ASN A 167 -5.01 1.44 6.07
N ALA A 168 -5.17 2.59 5.40
CA ALA A 168 -6.34 3.46 5.55
C ALA A 168 -6.87 4.01 4.21
N ILE A 169 -8.18 4.18 4.12
CA ILE A 169 -8.89 4.71 2.95
C ILE A 169 -10.07 5.58 3.38
N SER A 170 -10.40 6.61 2.60
CA SER A 170 -11.66 7.34 2.71
C SER A 170 -12.39 7.36 1.37
N TYR A 171 -13.69 7.70 1.40
CA TYR A 171 -14.55 7.82 0.23
C TYR A 171 -15.24 9.17 0.28
N ASN A 172 -15.27 9.89 -0.85
CA ASN A 172 -16.12 11.08 -0.98
C ASN A 172 -17.60 10.70 -1.15
N ASP A 173 -18.46 11.72 -1.24
CA ASP A 173 -19.91 11.55 -1.38
C ASP A 173 -20.31 10.79 -2.67
N ASP A 174 -19.50 10.90 -3.74
CA ASP A 174 -19.68 10.17 -5.00
C ASP A 174 -19.17 8.72 -4.94
N GLY A 175 -18.62 8.29 -3.81
CA GLY A 175 -18.05 6.96 -3.62
C GLY A 175 -16.68 6.76 -4.25
N ILE A 176 -15.99 7.83 -4.65
CA ILE A 176 -14.61 7.79 -5.15
C ILE A 176 -13.65 7.58 -3.98
N PRO A 177 -12.78 6.55 -4.03
CA PRO A 177 -11.83 6.27 -2.97
C PRO A 177 -10.61 7.20 -3.01
N SER A 178 -10.06 7.50 -1.84
CA SER A 178 -8.69 8.00 -1.72
C SER A 178 -7.68 6.97 -2.26
N ARG A 179 -6.44 7.42 -2.50
CA ARG A 179 -5.32 6.46 -2.50
C ARG A 179 -5.23 5.81 -1.12
N MET A 180 -4.84 4.53 -1.09
CA MET A 180 -4.63 3.84 0.17
C MET A 180 -3.39 4.42 0.85
N LEU A 181 -3.56 4.98 2.05
CA LEU A 181 -2.45 5.29 2.92
C LEU A 181 -1.94 3.96 3.49
N SER A 182 -0.63 3.70 3.38
CA SER A 182 0.02 2.52 3.97
C SER A 182 1.20 2.98 4.81
N CYS A 183 1.20 2.62 6.09
CA CYS A 183 2.19 3.07 7.06
C CYS A 183 2.66 1.90 7.92
N LEU A 184 3.96 1.60 7.89
CA LEU A 184 4.58 0.61 8.76
C LEU A 184 5.12 1.30 10.02
N TYR A 185 4.55 0.97 11.17
CA TYR A 185 5.02 1.39 12.48
C TYR A 185 5.62 0.21 13.22
N ARG A 186 6.72 0.43 13.93
CA ARG A 186 7.28 -0.50 14.90
C ARG A 186 7.37 0.21 16.23
N SER A 187 6.61 -0.23 17.22
CA SER A 187 6.69 0.29 18.59
C SER A 187 7.34 -0.78 19.45
N SER A 188 8.53 -0.47 19.96
CA SER A 188 9.33 -1.40 20.75
C SER A 188 9.38 -0.98 22.21
N VAL A 189 9.46 -1.95 23.12
CA VAL A 189 9.61 -1.73 24.56
C VAL A 189 11.09 -1.68 24.92
N LEU A 190 11.53 -0.63 25.62
CA LEU A 190 12.84 -0.66 26.26
C LEU A 190 12.73 -1.60 27.47
N GLU A 191 13.36 -2.76 27.36
CA GLU A 191 13.20 -3.83 28.33
C GLU A 191 14.16 -3.68 29.52
N SER A 192 13.73 -4.13 30.70
CA SER A 192 14.58 -4.21 31.89
C SER A 192 15.62 -5.32 31.73
N GLY A 193 16.85 -5.02 32.15
CA GLY A 193 17.93 -6.00 32.22
C GLY A 193 17.58 -7.25 33.03
N GLU A 194 16.71 -7.11 34.03
CA GLU A 194 16.24 -8.20 34.90
C GLU A 194 15.47 -9.29 34.16
N ASN A 195 14.95 -8.99 32.97
CA ASN A 195 14.21 -9.94 32.14
C ASN A 195 15.10 -10.79 31.23
N PHE A 196 16.43 -10.65 31.31
CA PHE A 196 17.40 -11.45 30.57
C PHE A 196 18.20 -12.36 31.48
N GLU A 197 18.43 -13.60 31.04
CA GLU A 197 19.41 -14.48 31.66
C GLU A 197 20.75 -14.31 30.96
N ILE A 198 21.81 -14.07 31.73
CA ILE A 198 23.16 -13.85 31.23
C ILE A 198 24.09 -14.89 31.84
N ASP A 199 24.93 -15.52 31.00
CA ASP A 199 25.95 -16.45 31.45
C ASP A 199 27.23 -15.74 31.94
N GLU A 200 28.22 -16.53 32.38
CA GLU A 200 29.49 -16.01 32.92
C GLU A 200 30.32 -15.23 31.88
N ASP A 201 30.07 -15.46 30.58
CA ASP A 201 30.76 -14.80 29.46
C ASP A 201 30.04 -13.52 29.00
N GLY A 202 28.91 -13.15 29.62
CA GLY A 202 28.15 -11.95 29.28
C GLY A 202 27.20 -12.14 28.08
N ILE A 203 26.85 -13.38 27.72
CA ILE A 203 25.94 -13.69 26.62
C ILE A 203 24.51 -13.84 27.15
N ILE A 204 23.55 -13.20 26.48
CA ILE A 204 22.12 -13.40 26.76
C ILE A 204 21.72 -14.81 26.30
N THR A 205 21.31 -15.65 27.25
CA THR A 205 20.93 -17.05 27.01
C THR A 205 19.42 -17.26 27.01
N ALA A 206 18.66 -16.40 27.68
CA ALA A 206 17.20 -16.42 27.66
C ALA A 206 16.60 -15.02 27.86
N TYR A 207 15.34 -14.89 27.46
CA TYR A 207 14.50 -13.74 27.71
C TYR A 207 13.21 -14.22 28.39
N ASN A 208 12.92 -13.68 29.56
CA ASN A 208 11.84 -14.07 30.46
C ASN A 208 10.71 -13.02 30.54
N GLY A 209 10.81 -11.93 29.78
CA GLY A 209 9.75 -10.95 29.65
C GLY A 209 8.59 -11.45 28.79
N ASN A 210 7.56 -10.62 28.68
CA ASN A 210 6.31 -10.93 27.97
C ASN A 210 6.07 -10.06 26.73
N HIS A 211 7.01 -9.17 26.40
CA HIS A 211 6.95 -8.30 25.23
C HIS A 211 7.38 -9.00 23.96
N HIS A 212 6.71 -8.69 22.84
CA HIS A 212 6.97 -9.28 21.52
C HIS A 212 8.00 -8.47 20.71
N ASP A 213 8.11 -7.17 20.96
CA ASP A 213 9.06 -6.30 20.26
C ASP A 213 9.83 -5.44 21.27
N ILE A 214 11.09 -5.80 21.50
CA ILE A 214 11.94 -5.21 22.53
C ILE A 214 13.19 -4.52 21.98
N ILE A 215 13.67 -3.55 22.73
CA ILE A 215 15.00 -2.96 22.63
C ILE A 215 15.79 -3.45 23.85
N ILE A 216 16.88 -4.16 23.58
CA ILE A 216 17.83 -4.58 24.60
C ILE A 216 18.56 -3.32 25.08
N PRO A 217 18.57 -3.02 26.40
CA PRO A 217 19.29 -1.87 26.93
C PRO A 217 20.80 -2.02 26.69
N SER A 218 21.51 -0.90 26.67
CA SER A 218 22.96 -0.89 26.42
C SER A 218 23.78 -1.49 27.56
N GLU A 219 23.18 -1.61 28.75
CA GLU A 219 23.79 -2.16 29.96
C GLU A 219 22.78 -3.09 30.63
N ILE A 220 23.20 -4.31 30.98
CA ILE A 220 22.44 -5.33 31.70
C ILE A 220 23.34 -5.93 32.78
#